data_AF-A0A6J4UMP6-F1
#
_entry.id   AF-A0A6J4UMP6-F1
#
_cell.length_a   1.000
_cell.length_b   1.000
_cell.length_c   1.000
_cell.angle_alpha   90.00
_cell.angle_beta   90.00
_cell.angle_gamma   90.00
#
_symmetry.space_group_name_H-M   'P 1'
#
loop_
_entity.id
_entity.type
_entity.pdbx_description
1 polymer ?
#
loop_
_entity_poly.entity_id
_entity_poly.type
_entity_poly.pdbx_seq_one_letter_code
_entity_poly.pdbx_strand_id
1 'polypeptide(L)'
;MPGHEVPPGHSVQGGAADGDRARRLDAVLRASELNPAVLPFGIESHSNDTYLIHDPAHGASVLRICYRGDIDRLLREAAIGRHLPPEIGYPEILASGRAAANNWDLTWSLSRQLRGTTLLDAWPGLSRAQRRRATRSASDALRALHAWRPPDALVSSLAWPSSPALTTPELVIGASIHPVPIERAGLLIEALKMRVGLDVAMVDAARNEIERLDDLAPMVDDPATGGLIHGDLHLSNIWWSERGKAGLIDLEWVRFAPPWVDLARLQENADADEALGLDAHVEFM
;
A
#
# COMPACT_ATOMS: atom_id res chain seq x y z
N MET A 1 -2.77 34.02 -14.50
CA MET A 1 -3.60 33.58 -13.37
C MET A 1 -4.97 33.19 -13.88
N PRO A 2 -5.20 31.91 -14.18
CA PRO A 2 -6.51 31.29 -14.04
C PRO A 2 -6.44 30.19 -12.97
N GLY A 3 -7.48 30.12 -12.13
CA GLY A 3 -7.58 29.18 -11.02
C GLY A 3 -7.76 27.75 -11.49
N HIS A 4 -7.06 26.83 -10.84
CA HIS A 4 -7.34 25.40 -10.94
C HIS A 4 -8.60 25.10 -10.10
N GLU A 5 -9.68 24.76 -10.79
CA GLU A 5 -10.84 24.10 -10.17
C GLU A 5 -10.43 22.70 -9.71
N VAL A 6 -10.67 22.44 -8.43
CA VAL A 6 -10.58 21.11 -7.82
C VAL A 6 -11.76 20.29 -8.36
N PRO A 7 -11.57 19.05 -8.85
CA PRO A 7 -12.68 18.24 -9.32
C PRO A 7 -13.63 17.92 -8.15
N PRO A 8 -14.95 17.84 -8.39
CA PRO A 8 -15.91 17.55 -7.33
C PRO A 8 -15.71 16.12 -6.84
N GLY A 9 -15.15 15.97 -5.64
CA GLY A 9 -15.20 14.71 -4.90
C GLY A 9 -16.65 14.37 -4.59
N HIS A 10 -17.05 13.12 -4.82
CA HIS A 10 -18.34 12.62 -4.41
C HIS A 10 -18.49 12.82 -2.89
N SER A 11 -19.43 13.67 -2.48
CA SER A 11 -19.78 13.88 -1.07
C SER A 11 -20.43 12.61 -0.53
N VAL A 12 -19.69 11.82 0.24
CA VAL A 12 -20.26 10.74 1.05
C VAL A 12 -20.95 11.38 2.25
N GLN A 13 -22.21 10.98 2.49
CA GLN A 13 -23.07 11.52 3.54
C GLN A 13 -22.52 11.25 4.94
N GLY A 14 -22.48 12.31 5.76
CA GLY A 14 -22.00 12.34 7.15
C GLY A 14 -22.59 11.26 8.06
N GLY A 15 -21.85 10.18 8.26
CA GLY A 15 -22.21 9.06 9.14
C GLY A 15 -21.29 8.92 10.36
N ALA A 16 -21.55 7.92 11.22
CA ALA A 16 -20.69 7.60 12.36
C ALA A 16 -19.23 7.30 11.96
N ALA A 17 -19.02 6.75 10.76
CA ALA A 17 -17.70 6.50 10.18
C ALA A 17 -16.91 7.80 9.94
N ASP A 18 -17.57 8.88 9.52
CA ASP A 18 -16.93 10.19 9.35
C ASP A 18 -16.58 10.82 10.70
N GLY A 19 -17.43 10.59 11.72
CA GLY A 19 -17.15 10.99 13.10
C GLY A 19 -15.94 10.26 13.70
N ASP A 20 -15.78 8.97 13.43
CA ASP A 20 -14.61 8.20 13.87
C ASP A 20 -13.34 8.65 13.15
N ARG A 21 -13.41 8.85 11.84
CA ARG A 21 -12.30 9.35 11.02
C ARG A 21 -11.83 10.73 11.49
N ALA A 22 -12.75 11.65 11.77
CA ALA A 22 -12.41 12.97 12.32
C ALA A 22 -11.74 12.88 13.71
N ARG A 23 -12.22 12.00 14.60
CA ARG A 23 -11.61 11.80 15.93
C ARG A 23 -10.18 11.29 15.86
N ARG A 24 -9.89 10.36 14.93
CA ARG A 24 -8.53 9.84 14.71
C ARG A 24 -7.59 10.91 14.16
N LEU A 25 -8.05 11.71 13.19
CA LEU A 25 -7.31 12.86 12.69
C LEU A 25 -6.94 13.82 13.82
N ASP A 26 -7.93 14.22 14.63
CA ASP A 26 -7.73 15.13 15.77
C ASP A 26 -6.70 14.61 16.78
N ALA A 27 -6.73 13.31 17.09
CA ALA A 27 -5.77 12.69 17.99
C ALA A 27 -4.34 12.71 17.42
N VAL A 28 -4.18 12.42 16.13
CA VAL A 28 -2.88 12.45 15.46
C VAL A 28 -2.34 13.86 15.35
N LEU A 29 -3.16 14.86 14.98
CA LEU A 29 -2.72 16.26 14.92
C LEU A 29 -2.19 16.74 16.28
N ARG A 30 -2.87 16.39 17.39
CA ARG A 30 -2.38 16.71 18.74
C ARG A 30 -1.08 15.98 19.08
N ALA A 31 -1.00 14.68 18.81
CA ALA A 31 0.18 13.87 19.17
C ALA A 31 1.42 14.18 18.33
N SER A 32 1.23 14.67 17.11
CA SER A 32 2.30 15.05 16.16
C SER A 32 2.69 16.52 16.25
N GLU A 33 1.97 17.32 17.05
CA GLU A 33 2.08 18.78 17.11
C GLU A 33 1.91 19.46 15.74
N LEU A 34 1.26 18.79 14.78
CA LEU A 34 0.94 19.36 13.47
C LEU A 34 -0.18 20.39 13.61
N ASN A 35 0.01 21.54 12.98
CA ASN A 35 -0.96 22.63 12.97
C ASN A 35 -1.24 23.07 11.52
N PRO A 36 -2.06 22.29 10.79
CA PRO A 36 -2.39 22.59 9.40
C PRO A 36 -2.93 24.01 9.25
N ALA A 37 -2.36 24.78 8.32
CA ALA A 37 -2.79 26.16 8.03
C ALA A 37 -4.20 26.23 7.43
N VAL A 38 -4.66 25.13 6.86
CA VAL A 38 -5.99 24.93 6.28
C VAL A 38 -6.53 23.57 6.72
N LEU A 39 -7.84 23.37 6.62
CA LEU A 39 -8.47 22.10 6.94
C LEU A 39 -7.85 20.96 6.09
N PRO A 40 -7.41 19.85 6.72
CA PRO A 40 -6.96 18.66 6.02
C PRO A 40 -7.98 18.16 4.99
N PHE A 41 -7.53 17.87 3.77
CA PHE A 41 -8.38 17.33 2.71
C PHE A 41 -8.27 15.81 2.68
N GLY A 42 -9.37 15.11 2.92
CA GLY A 42 -9.40 13.64 2.91
C GLY A 42 -9.22 13.07 1.50
N ILE A 43 -8.31 12.10 1.36
CA ILE A 43 -8.18 11.26 0.17
C ILE A 43 -8.81 9.90 0.48
N GLU A 44 -9.40 9.27 -0.53
CA GLU A 44 -9.89 7.90 -0.43
C GLU A 44 -8.72 6.92 -0.31
N SER A 45 -8.82 5.98 0.64
CA SER A 45 -7.88 4.88 0.81
C SER A 45 -8.61 3.72 1.46
N HIS A 46 -8.29 2.50 1.03
CA HIS A 46 -8.96 1.30 1.51
C HIS A 46 -8.36 0.78 2.83
N SER A 47 -7.12 1.14 3.16
CA SER A 47 -6.41 0.61 4.33
C SER A 47 -6.24 1.63 5.47
N ASN A 48 -6.17 2.92 5.13
CA ASN A 48 -5.80 3.99 6.08
C ASN A 48 -6.72 5.21 5.93
N ASP A 49 -6.81 6.05 6.97
CA ASP A 49 -7.31 7.41 6.76
C ASP A 49 -6.18 8.26 6.17
N THR A 50 -6.38 8.79 4.97
CA THR A 50 -5.36 9.58 4.26
C THR A 50 -5.82 11.03 4.07
N TYR A 51 -4.90 11.97 4.24
CA TYR A 51 -5.15 13.40 4.13
C TYR A 51 -4.02 14.12 3.40
N LEU A 52 -4.37 15.09 2.56
CA LEU A 52 -3.47 16.18 2.19
C LEU A 52 -3.52 17.25 3.28
N ILE A 53 -2.34 17.65 3.76
CA ILE A 53 -2.21 18.73 4.73
C ILE A 53 -1.18 19.76 4.25
N HIS A 54 -1.36 21.00 4.69
CA HIS A 54 -0.37 22.05 4.54
C HIS A 54 -0.03 22.59 5.93
N ASP A 55 1.08 22.11 6.49
CA ASP A 55 1.56 22.54 7.80
C ASP A 55 2.68 23.57 7.64
N PRO A 56 2.72 24.69 8.40
CA PRO A 56 3.76 25.71 8.23
C PRO A 56 5.20 25.20 8.40
N ALA A 57 5.42 24.18 9.24
CA ALA A 57 6.76 23.63 9.47
C ALA A 57 7.18 22.63 8.38
N HIS A 58 6.22 21.92 7.77
CA HIS A 58 6.50 20.82 6.84
C HIS A 58 6.13 21.13 5.37
N GLY A 59 5.31 22.14 5.12
CA GLY A 59 4.73 22.47 3.83
C GLY A 59 3.64 21.47 3.41
N ALA A 60 3.43 21.35 2.08
CA ALA A 60 2.46 20.43 1.49
C ALA A 60 2.89 18.96 1.67
N SER A 61 2.07 18.19 2.36
CA SER A 61 2.39 16.86 2.86
C SER A 61 1.19 15.92 2.80
N VAL A 62 1.45 14.61 2.85
CA VAL A 62 0.44 13.55 2.96
C VAL A 62 0.54 12.93 4.34
N LEU A 63 -0.57 12.95 5.08
CA LEU A 63 -0.71 12.29 6.38
C LEU A 63 -1.52 11.01 6.19
N ARG A 64 -0.97 9.88 6.64
CA ARG A 64 -1.66 8.59 6.69
C ARG A 64 -1.83 8.16 8.15
N ILE A 65 -3.01 7.64 8.50
CA ILE A 65 -3.34 7.13 9.83
C ILE A 65 -3.83 5.69 9.71
N CYS A 66 -3.12 4.79 10.37
CA CYS A 66 -3.50 3.39 10.47
C CYS A 66 -4.15 3.11 11.83
N TYR A 67 -5.32 2.47 11.81
CA TYR A 67 -6.16 2.24 12.99
C TYR A 67 -6.73 0.82 13.08
N ARG A 68 -6.36 -0.06 12.13
CA ARG A 68 -6.87 -1.43 12.03
C ARG A 68 -5.85 -2.36 11.37
N GLY A 69 -6.00 -3.65 11.66
CA GLY A 69 -5.09 -4.68 11.18
C GLY A 69 -3.72 -4.56 11.85
N ASP A 70 -2.65 -4.77 11.08
CA ASP A 70 -1.30 -4.47 11.55
C ASP A 70 -1.10 -2.95 11.60
N ILE A 71 -1.30 -2.38 12.79
CA ILE A 71 -1.16 -0.94 12.97
C ILE A 71 0.29 -0.49 12.83
N ASP A 72 1.29 -1.35 12.99
CA ASP A 72 2.70 -0.95 12.92
C ASP A 72 3.24 -0.85 11.49
N ARG A 73 2.43 -1.21 10.48
CA ARG A 73 2.84 -1.18 9.07
C ARG A 73 3.32 0.19 8.60
N LEU A 74 2.66 1.28 9.00
CA LEU A 74 3.10 2.64 8.61
C LEU A 74 4.41 3.04 9.28
N LEU A 75 4.71 2.53 10.48
CA LEU A 75 6.00 2.79 11.13
C LEU A 75 7.12 2.03 10.42
N ARG A 76 6.87 0.80 9.98
CA ARG A 76 7.82 0.01 9.19
C ARG A 76 8.04 0.66 7.82
N GLU A 77 6.97 1.03 7.11
CA GLU A 77 7.04 1.75 5.85
C GLU A 77 7.86 3.04 6.01
N ALA A 78 7.59 3.84 7.04
CA ALA A 78 8.33 5.07 7.30
C ALA A 78 9.83 4.81 7.63
N ALA A 79 10.14 3.72 8.33
CA ALA A 79 11.53 3.34 8.62
C ALA A 79 12.28 2.95 7.33
N ILE A 80 11.60 2.24 6.42
CA ILE A 80 12.12 1.83 5.12
C ILE A 80 12.30 3.05 4.22
N GLY A 81 11.26 3.88 4.07
CA GLY A 81 11.26 5.08 3.23
C GLY A 81 12.43 6.03 3.53
N ARG A 82 12.86 6.12 4.80
CA ARG A 82 14.04 6.91 5.20
C ARG A 82 15.38 6.38 4.68
N HIS A 83 15.46 5.09 4.30
CA HIS A 83 16.68 4.43 3.85
C HIS A 83 16.65 4.05 2.36
N LEU A 84 15.53 4.29 1.66
CA LEU A 84 15.40 3.93 0.26
C LEU A 84 16.35 4.75 -0.62
N PRO A 85 16.98 4.13 -1.63
CA PRO A 85 17.72 4.84 -2.65
C PRO A 85 16.84 5.87 -3.39
N PRO A 86 17.36 7.08 -3.71
CA PRO A 86 16.60 8.13 -4.40
C PRO A 86 16.13 7.72 -5.81
N GLU A 87 16.74 6.70 -6.40
CA GLU A 87 16.36 6.11 -7.68
C GLU A 87 14.94 5.56 -7.68
N ILE A 88 14.47 5.04 -6.53
CA ILE A 88 13.11 4.50 -6.35
C ILE A 88 12.04 5.60 -6.46
N GLY A 89 12.41 6.85 -6.17
CA GLY A 89 11.48 7.99 -6.26
C GLY A 89 10.37 7.98 -5.22
N TYR A 90 10.57 7.28 -4.10
CA TYR A 90 9.65 7.24 -2.97
C TYR A 90 9.60 8.61 -2.25
N PRO A 91 8.43 9.05 -1.73
CA PRO A 91 8.31 10.34 -1.06
C PRO A 91 9.17 10.43 0.20
N GLU A 92 9.73 11.61 0.44
CA GLU A 92 10.49 11.90 1.65
C GLU A 92 9.60 11.74 2.89
N ILE A 93 10.03 10.91 3.84
CA ILE A 93 9.37 10.76 5.13
C ILE A 93 9.76 11.92 6.04
N LEU A 94 8.78 12.74 6.42
CA LEU A 94 8.96 13.92 7.27
C LEU A 94 8.86 13.57 8.75
N ALA A 95 7.87 12.74 9.11
CA ALA A 95 7.65 12.30 10.47
C ALA A 95 6.84 10.99 10.51
N SER A 96 6.87 10.29 11.64
CA SER A 96 6.03 9.13 11.89
C SER A 96 5.90 8.91 13.39
N GLY A 97 4.79 8.34 13.86
CA GLY A 97 4.61 8.15 15.29
C GLY A 97 3.40 7.31 15.66
N ARG A 98 3.16 7.23 16.97
CA ARG A 98 1.98 6.59 17.56
C ARG A 98 1.07 7.65 18.14
N ALA A 99 -0.23 7.35 18.18
CA ALA A 99 -1.23 8.13 18.87
C ALA A 99 -2.31 7.19 19.42
N ALA A 100 -3.22 7.73 20.23
CA ALA A 100 -4.39 7.00 20.69
C ALA A 100 -5.63 7.89 20.58
N ALA A 101 -6.75 7.31 20.18
CA ALA A 101 -8.04 7.97 20.12
C ALA A 101 -9.10 7.05 20.71
N ASN A 102 -9.68 7.39 21.86
CA ASN A 102 -10.64 6.53 22.56
C ASN A 102 -10.10 5.10 22.74
N ASN A 103 -10.67 4.13 22.00
CA ASN A 103 -10.32 2.71 22.05
C ASN A 103 -9.44 2.27 20.86
N TRP A 104 -8.88 3.20 20.09
CA TRP A 104 -7.99 2.91 18.97
C TRP A 104 -6.55 3.25 19.33
N ASP A 105 -5.68 2.26 19.22
CA ASP A 105 -4.25 2.48 19.03
C ASP A 105 -4.01 2.85 17.56
N LEU A 106 -3.26 3.94 17.36
CA LEU A 106 -3.01 4.50 16.05
C LEU A 106 -1.52 4.55 15.78
N THR A 107 -1.15 4.33 14.52
CA THR A 107 0.14 4.81 14.01
C THR A 107 -0.10 5.73 12.83
N TRP A 108 0.88 6.58 12.57
CA TRP A 108 0.78 7.55 11.50
C TRP A 108 2.15 7.80 10.85
N SER A 109 2.11 8.20 9.58
CA SER A 109 3.26 8.64 8.80
C SER A 109 2.91 9.93 8.08
N LEU A 110 3.88 10.84 8.03
CA LEU A 110 3.83 12.09 7.28
C LEU A 110 4.92 12.06 6.22
N SER A 111 4.54 12.23 4.97
CA SER A 111 5.50 12.29 3.85
C SER A 111 5.30 13.56 3.04
N ARG A 112 6.36 13.99 2.34
CA ARG A 112 6.25 15.12 1.41
C ARG A 112 5.29 14.78 0.29
N GLN A 113 4.42 15.73 -0.07
CA GLN A 113 3.55 15.56 -1.23
C GLN A 113 4.40 15.57 -2.51
N LEU A 114 4.22 14.55 -3.35
CA LEU A 114 4.81 14.52 -4.68
C LEU A 114 4.03 15.40 -5.66
N ARG A 115 4.72 15.95 -6.67
CA ARG A 115 4.09 16.67 -7.79
C ARG A 115 3.90 15.73 -8.97
N GLY A 116 2.72 15.73 -9.57
CA GLY A 116 2.31 14.77 -10.60
C GLY A 116 0.98 14.09 -10.25
N THR A 117 0.79 12.89 -10.76
CA THR A 117 -0.38 12.05 -10.49
C THR A 117 0.03 10.57 -10.46
N THR A 118 -0.89 9.66 -10.14
CA THR A 118 -0.63 8.23 -10.29
C THR A 118 -0.47 7.86 -11.77
N LEU A 119 0.27 6.81 -12.06
CA LEU A 119 0.46 6.34 -13.43
C LEU A 119 -0.87 5.84 -14.01
N LEU A 120 -1.75 5.28 -13.18
CA LEU A 120 -3.11 4.89 -13.55
C LEU A 120 -3.88 6.09 -14.14
N ASP A 121 -3.92 7.21 -13.40
CA ASP A 121 -4.64 8.42 -13.84
C ASP A 121 -4.00 9.06 -15.08
N ALA A 122 -2.67 9.00 -15.18
CA ALA A 122 -1.96 9.54 -16.35
C ALA A 122 -2.17 8.68 -17.60
N TRP A 123 -2.29 7.35 -17.45
CA TRP A 123 -2.17 6.36 -18.52
C TRP A 123 -3.03 6.63 -19.76
N PRO A 124 -4.34 6.97 -19.61
CA PRO A 124 -5.22 7.23 -20.76
C PRO A 124 -4.70 8.39 -21.64
N GLY A 125 -4.11 9.41 -21.01
CA GLY A 125 -3.58 10.60 -21.71
C GLY A 125 -2.17 10.47 -22.27
N LEU A 126 -1.45 9.38 -21.98
CA LEU A 126 -0.07 9.20 -22.44
C LEU A 126 -0.02 8.69 -23.89
N SER A 127 0.75 9.37 -24.75
CA SER A 127 1.13 8.84 -26.06
C SER A 127 1.91 7.52 -25.95
N ARG A 128 1.96 6.74 -27.05
CA ARG A 128 2.77 5.51 -27.11
C ARG A 128 4.22 5.69 -26.68
N ALA A 129 4.84 6.81 -27.06
CA ALA A 129 6.21 7.13 -26.66
C ALA A 129 6.33 7.44 -25.16
N GLN A 130 5.33 8.12 -24.58
CA GLN A 130 5.25 8.37 -23.14
C GLN A 130 5.00 7.09 -22.35
N ARG A 131 4.06 6.23 -22.75
CA ARG A 131 3.82 4.92 -22.10
C ARG A 131 5.09 4.07 -22.06
N ARG A 132 5.82 3.98 -23.18
CA ARG A 132 7.14 3.31 -23.23
C ARG A 132 8.16 3.90 -22.26
N ARG A 133 8.19 5.23 -22.08
CA ARG A 133 9.07 5.87 -21.09
C ARG A 133 8.62 5.58 -19.66
N ALA A 134 7.31 5.63 -19.40
CA ALA A 134 6.74 5.31 -18.10
C ALA A 134 7.05 3.88 -17.69
N THR A 135 6.82 2.90 -18.58
CA THR A 135 7.16 1.49 -18.33
C THR A 135 8.64 1.31 -18.01
N ARG A 136 9.55 1.94 -18.77
CA ARG A 136 10.99 1.87 -18.49
C ARG A 136 11.34 2.49 -17.14
N SER A 137 10.84 3.70 -16.87
CA SER A 137 11.11 4.38 -15.60
C SER A 137 10.57 3.62 -14.39
N ALA A 138 9.38 3.02 -14.50
CA ALA A 138 8.82 2.17 -13.45
C ALA A 138 9.65 0.89 -13.26
N SER A 139 10.09 0.28 -14.36
CA SER A 139 10.99 -0.88 -14.32
C SER A 139 12.31 -0.54 -13.64
N ASP A 140 12.85 0.66 -13.85
CA ASP A 140 14.10 1.10 -13.22
C ASP A 140 13.92 1.29 -11.70
N ALA A 141 12.80 1.89 -11.27
CA ALA A 141 12.46 2.02 -9.86
C ALA A 141 12.27 0.66 -9.16
N LEU A 142 11.58 -0.28 -9.83
CA LEU A 142 11.39 -1.64 -9.32
C LEU A 142 12.70 -2.41 -9.24
N ARG A 143 13.56 -2.34 -10.27
CA ARG A 143 14.90 -2.94 -10.22
C ARG A 143 15.72 -2.38 -9.05
N ALA A 144 15.63 -1.07 -8.79
CA ALA A 144 16.30 -0.46 -7.66
C ALA A 144 15.76 -1.01 -6.32
N LEU A 145 14.43 -1.14 -6.17
CA LEU A 145 13.82 -1.76 -4.98
C LEU A 145 14.27 -3.22 -4.80
N HIS A 146 14.18 -4.02 -5.87
CA HIS A 146 14.51 -5.45 -5.86
C HIS A 146 16.01 -5.71 -5.59
N ALA A 147 16.88 -4.81 -6.05
CA ALA A 147 18.32 -4.89 -5.82
C ALA A 147 18.76 -4.32 -4.46
N TRP A 148 17.94 -3.46 -3.85
CA TRP A 148 18.28 -2.83 -2.58
C TRP A 148 18.40 -3.88 -1.46
N ARG A 149 19.32 -3.60 -0.54
CA ARG A 149 19.55 -4.41 0.66
C ARG A 149 19.38 -3.50 1.88
N PRO A 150 18.35 -3.71 2.70
CA PRO A 150 18.12 -2.89 3.87
C PRO A 150 19.24 -3.11 4.91
N PRO A 151 19.57 -2.11 5.74
CA PRO A 151 20.44 -2.31 6.91
C PRO A 151 19.89 -3.39 7.85
N ASP A 152 20.77 -4.10 8.58
CA ASP A 152 20.40 -5.22 9.47
C ASP A 152 19.28 -4.88 10.48
N ALA A 153 19.28 -3.66 11.00
CA ALA A 153 18.25 -3.17 11.91
C ALA A 153 16.84 -3.16 11.27
N LEU A 154 16.76 -2.89 9.96
CA LEU A 154 15.50 -2.94 9.20
C LEU A 154 15.15 -4.36 8.77
N VAL A 155 16.13 -5.22 8.47
CA VAL A 155 15.89 -6.64 8.10
C VAL A 155 15.03 -7.32 9.17
N SER A 156 15.37 -7.12 10.44
CA SER A 156 14.62 -7.71 11.56
C SER A 156 13.17 -7.21 11.62
N SER A 157 12.92 -5.96 11.25
CA SER A 157 11.57 -5.39 11.19
C SER A 157 10.77 -5.85 9.96
N LEU A 158 11.45 -6.26 8.90
CA LEU A 158 10.87 -6.71 7.62
C LEU A 158 10.63 -8.22 7.56
N ALA A 159 11.41 -8.99 8.32
CA ALA A 159 11.11 -10.39 8.63
C ALA A 159 9.89 -10.54 9.56
N TRP A 160 9.26 -9.41 9.94
CA TRP A 160 8.00 -9.37 10.67
C TRP A 160 6.80 -9.34 9.69
N PRO A 161 5.73 -10.11 9.96
CA PRO A 161 5.56 -10.96 11.13
C PRO A 161 6.16 -12.33 10.88
N SER A 162 7.18 -12.69 11.66
CA SER A 162 7.47 -14.11 11.81
C SER A 162 6.17 -14.74 12.35
N SER A 163 5.71 -15.80 11.68
CA SER A 163 4.41 -16.49 11.87
C SER A 163 3.79 -16.49 13.30
N PRO A 164 4.52 -16.68 14.42
CA PRO A 164 3.90 -16.73 15.75
C PRO A 164 3.14 -15.47 16.23
N ALA A 165 3.30 -14.30 15.61
CA ALA A 165 2.63 -13.08 16.06
C ALA A 165 1.24 -12.82 15.45
N LEU A 166 0.91 -13.51 14.34
CA LEU A 166 -0.38 -13.37 13.68
C LEU A 166 -1.33 -14.46 14.15
N THR A 167 -2.02 -14.21 15.26
CA THR A 167 -2.87 -15.22 15.90
C THR A 167 -4.36 -15.08 15.55
N THR A 168 -4.76 -14.02 14.84
CA THR A 168 -6.17 -13.79 14.47
C THR A 168 -6.32 -13.51 12.97
N PRO A 169 -7.49 -13.80 12.38
CA PRO A 169 -7.76 -13.51 10.97
C PRO A 169 -7.60 -12.03 10.64
N GLU A 170 -7.99 -11.12 11.53
CA GLU A 170 -7.90 -9.67 11.33
C GLU A 170 -6.45 -9.21 11.25
N LEU A 171 -5.57 -9.79 12.07
CA LEU A 171 -4.13 -9.53 12.01
C LEU A 171 -3.52 -10.09 10.73
N VAL A 172 -3.93 -11.30 10.30
CA VAL A 172 -3.47 -11.88 9.04
C VAL A 172 -3.88 -11.02 7.84
N ILE A 173 -5.15 -10.63 7.75
CA ILE A 173 -5.65 -9.73 6.69
C ILE A 173 -4.91 -8.39 6.72
N GLY A 174 -4.66 -7.86 7.92
CA GLY A 174 -3.96 -6.60 8.10
C GLY A 174 -2.46 -6.64 7.82
N ALA A 175 -1.85 -7.82 7.69
CA ALA A 175 -0.41 -8.02 7.52
C ALA A 175 -0.05 -8.76 6.23
N SER A 176 -1.02 -9.19 5.42
CA SER A 176 -0.78 -9.97 4.20
C SER A 176 -1.84 -9.68 3.15
N ILE A 177 -1.44 -8.98 2.07
CA ILE A 177 -2.28 -8.81 0.87
C ILE A 177 -1.89 -9.83 -0.19
N HIS A 178 -0.68 -9.73 -0.75
CA HIS A 178 -0.26 -10.62 -1.82
C HIS A 178 1.24 -10.90 -1.80
N PRO A 179 1.68 -12.16 -1.89
CA PRO A 179 0.90 -13.40 -1.71
C PRO A 179 0.70 -13.66 -0.21
N VAL A 180 -0.41 -14.30 0.16
CA VAL A 180 -0.62 -14.76 1.53
C VAL A 180 0.19 -16.06 1.71
N PRO A 181 1.13 -16.15 2.67
CA PRO A 181 1.82 -17.40 2.99
C PRO A 181 0.82 -18.51 3.33
N ILE A 182 1.11 -19.75 2.93
CA ILE A 182 0.18 -20.87 3.08
C ILE A 182 -0.17 -21.13 4.55
N GLU A 183 0.79 -20.99 5.46
CA GLU A 183 0.53 -21.14 6.90
C GLU A 183 -0.48 -20.10 7.40
N ARG A 184 -0.41 -18.87 6.87
CA ARG A 184 -1.36 -17.79 7.21
C ARG A 184 -2.71 -17.99 6.53
N ALA A 185 -2.74 -18.49 5.31
CA ALA A 185 -3.97 -18.87 4.63
C ALA A 185 -4.75 -19.91 5.43
N GLY A 186 -4.05 -20.86 6.07
CA GLY A 186 -4.63 -21.83 6.98
C GLY A 186 -5.46 -21.22 8.12
N LEU A 187 -5.02 -20.12 8.72
CA LEU A 187 -5.76 -19.41 9.77
C LEU A 187 -7.04 -18.75 9.24
N LEU A 188 -6.97 -18.18 8.04
CA LEU A 188 -8.14 -17.58 7.37
C LEU A 188 -9.17 -18.65 7.00
N ILE A 189 -8.71 -19.79 6.51
CA ILE A 189 -9.57 -20.94 6.15
C ILE A 189 -10.31 -21.47 7.38
N GLU A 190 -9.63 -21.65 8.52
CA GLU A 190 -10.30 -22.09 9.75
C GLU A 190 -11.35 -21.07 10.23
N ALA A 191 -11.06 -19.78 10.11
CA ALA A 191 -12.04 -18.75 10.43
C ALA A 191 -13.24 -18.74 9.46
N LEU A 192 -13.02 -19.06 8.17
CA LEU A 192 -14.09 -19.16 7.18
C LEU A 192 -15.06 -20.30 7.50
N LYS A 193 -14.57 -21.45 7.96
CA LYS A 193 -15.43 -22.59 8.36
C LYS A 193 -16.43 -22.26 9.46
N MET A 194 -16.12 -21.27 10.29
CA MET A 194 -16.99 -20.82 11.38
C MET A 194 -18.12 -19.89 10.93
N ARG A 195 -18.16 -19.48 9.66
CA ARG A 195 -19.19 -18.58 9.14
C ARG A 195 -20.45 -19.34 8.71
N VAL A 196 -21.61 -18.80 9.11
CA VAL A 196 -22.92 -19.36 8.77
C VAL A 196 -23.15 -19.29 7.26
N GLY A 197 -23.60 -20.39 6.67
CA GLY A 197 -23.98 -20.48 5.26
C GLY A 197 -22.85 -20.85 4.29
N LEU A 198 -21.65 -21.15 4.80
CA LEU A 198 -20.54 -21.66 3.99
C LEU A 198 -20.58 -23.19 3.88
N ASP A 199 -20.31 -23.69 2.67
CA ASP A 199 -20.10 -25.11 2.43
C ASP A 199 -18.70 -25.49 2.92
N VAL A 200 -18.64 -26.15 4.07
CA VAL A 200 -17.39 -26.57 4.71
C VAL A 200 -16.61 -27.54 3.82
N ALA A 201 -17.28 -28.40 3.05
CA ALA A 201 -16.60 -29.34 2.16
C ALA A 201 -15.91 -28.61 1.00
N MET A 202 -16.51 -27.54 0.48
CA MET A 202 -15.87 -26.67 -0.52
C MET A 202 -14.65 -25.96 0.07
N VAL A 203 -14.74 -25.48 1.31
CA VAL A 203 -13.61 -24.82 2.00
C VAL A 203 -12.46 -25.80 2.26
N ASP A 204 -12.77 -27.04 2.67
CA ASP A 204 -11.77 -28.10 2.84
C ASP A 204 -11.14 -28.52 1.51
N ALA A 205 -11.92 -28.60 0.44
CA ALA A 205 -11.40 -28.88 -0.89
C ALA A 205 -10.42 -27.78 -1.36
N ALA A 206 -10.74 -26.51 -1.11
CA ALA A 206 -9.86 -25.38 -1.40
C ALA A 206 -8.56 -25.43 -0.58
N ARG A 207 -8.64 -25.76 0.72
CA ARG A 207 -7.47 -25.99 1.58
C ARG A 207 -6.55 -27.06 1.00
N ASN A 208 -7.11 -28.23 0.68
CA ASN A 208 -6.34 -29.36 0.18
C ASN A 208 -5.64 -29.01 -1.13
N GLU A 209 -6.28 -28.23 -2.00
CA GLU A 209 -5.66 -27.79 -3.26
C GLU A 209 -4.53 -26.78 -3.03
N ILE A 210 -4.68 -25.84 -2.10
CA ILE A 210 -3.61 -24.91 -1.71
C ILE A 210 -2.40 -25.69 -1.15
N GLU A 211 -2.64 -26.63 -0.24
CA GLU A 211 -1.59 -27.47 0.35
C GLU A 211 -0.92 -28.38 -0.69
N ARG A 212 -1.67 -28.86 -1.69
CA ARG A 212 -1.12 -29.63 -2.82
C ARG A 212 -0.20 -28.80 -3.71
N LEU A 213 -0.40 -27.48 -3.77
CA LEU A 213 0.36 -26.54 -4.59
C LEU A 213 1.44 -25.80 -3.80
N ASP A 214 1.74 -26.23 -2.56
CA ASP A 214 2.71 -25.57 -1.67
C ASP A 214 4.09 -25.40 -2.30
N ASP A 215 4.57 -26.39 -3.06
CA ASP A 215 5.84 -26.31 -3.79
C ASP A 215 5.90 -25.20 -4.85
N LEU A 216 4.73 -24.66 -5.27
CA LEU A 216 4.64 -23.52 -6.20
C LEU A 216 4.51 -22.18 -5.48
N ALA A 217 4.29 -22.18 -4.16
CA ALA A 217 4.14 -20.95 -3.42
C ALA A 217 5.48 -20.19 -3.36
N PRO A 218 5.48 -18.87 -3.61
CA PRO A 218 6.66 -18.07 -3.41
C PRO A 218 7.07 -18.09 -1.93
N MET A 219 8.35 -18.37 -1.68
CA MET A 219 8.93 -18.15 -0.36
C MET A 219 8.92 -16.64 -0.08
N VAL A 220 8.28 -16.23 1.01
CA VAL A 220 8.06 -14.83 1.38
C VAL A 220 8.40 -14.60 2.86
N ASP A 221 8.71 -13.36 3.22
CA ASP A 221 9.17 -12.92 4.56
C ASP A 221 10.50 -13.52 5.03
N ASP A 222 11.18 -14.27 4.17
CA ASP A 222 12.52 -14.78 4.45
C ASP A 222 13.57 -13.90 3.73
N PRO A 223 14.46 -13.20 4.47
CA PRO A 223 15.56 -12.43 3.90
C PRO A 223 16.47 -13.21 2.94
N ALA A 224 16.52 -14.54 3.04
CA ALA A 224 17.29 -15.39 2.13
C ALA A 224 16.66 -15.54 0.72
N THR A 225 15.38 -15.18 0.55
CA THR A 225 14.63 -15.27 -0.72
C THR A 225 15.12 -14.32 -1.82
N GLY A 226 15.88 -13.28 -1.45
CA GLY A 226 16.46 -12.32 -2.38
C GLY A 226 16.14 -10.86 -2.05
N GLY A 227 15.41 -10.21 -2.96
CA GLY A 227 15.14 -8.77 -2.92
C GLY A 227 13.90 -8.39 -2.10
N LEU A 228 13.70 -7.10 -1.89
CA LEU A 228 12.42 -6.59 -1.42
C LEU A 228 11.48 -6.41 -2.60
N ILE A 229 10.22 -6.78 -2.44
CA ILE A 229 9.13 -6.49 -3.38
C ILE A 229 8.25 -5.36 -2.84
N HIS A 230 7.47 -4.73 -3.71
CA HIS A 230 6.47 -3.76 -3.30
C HIS A 230 5.32 -4.42 -2.52
N GLY A 231 4.88 -5.61 -2.94
CA GLY A 231 3.83 -6.39 -2.26
C GLY A 231 2.39 -5.98 -2.55
N ASP A 232 2.18 -4.87 -3.26
CA ASP A 232 0.88 -4.45 -3.81
C ASP A 232 1.07 -3.57 -5.05
N LEU A 233 1.82 -4.09 -6.02
CA LEU A 233 2.18 -3.32 -7.20
C LEU A 233 1.03 -3.24 -8.20
N HIS A 234 0.54 -2.03 -8.43
CA HIS A 234 -0.40 -1.69 -9.50
C HIS A 234 -0.19 -0.23 -9.95
N LEU A 235 -0.81 0.18 -11.06
CA LEU A 235 -0.55 1.49 -11.67
C LEU A 235 -0.87 2.69 -10.77
N SER A 236 -1.84 2.57 -9.85
CA SER A 236 -2.13 3.62 -8.86
C SER A 236 -1.06 3.74 -7.76
N ASN A 237 -0.24 2.71 -7.53
CA ASN A 237 0.90 2.75 -6.61
C ASN A 237 2.22 3.13 -7.31
N ILE A 238 2.15 3.53 -8.58
CA ILE A 238 3.28 4.12 -9.31
C ILE A 238 2.98 5.60 -9.50
N TRP A 239 3.81 6.46 -8.94
CA TRP A 239 3.70 7.90 -9.18
C TRP A 239 4.31 8.29 -10.52
N TRP A 240 3.64 9.14 -11.28
CA TRP A 240 4.12 9.71 -12.53
C TRP A 240 4.29 11.23 -12.40
N SER A 241 5.54 11.67 -12.41
CA SER A 241 5.87 13.09 -12.36
C SER A 241 5.65 13.79 -13.71
N GLU A 242 5.38 15.10 -13.66
CA GLU A 242 5.28 15.96 -14.85
C GLU A 242 6.56 15.95 -15.71
N ARG A 243 7.70 15.62 -15.11
CA ARG A 243 9.00 15.49 -15.79
C ARG A 243 9.20 14.13 -16.48
N GLY A 244 8.22 13.24 -16.40
CA GLY A 244 8.26 11.93 -17.04
C GLY A 244 9.13 10.90 -16.34
N LYS A 245 9.30 11.03 -15.02
CA LYS A 245 9.93 10.03 -14.14
C LYS A 245 8.85 9.35 -13.28
N ALA A 246 8.92 8.03 -13.21
CA ALA A 246 8.14 7.20 -12.30
C ALA A 246 8.80 7.09 -10.92
N GLY A 247 7.99 6.96 -9.87
CA GLY A 247 8.42 6.58 -8.53
C GLY A 247 7.43 5.59 -7.90
N LEU A 248 7.84 4.89 -6.85
CA LEU A 248 6.94 3.99 -6.11
C LEU A 248 6.34 4.74 -4.90
N ILE A 249 5.08 4.44 -4.58
CA ILE A 249 4.40 4.94 -3.38
C ILE A 249 3.71 3.77 -2.69
N ASP A 250 3.27 3.98 -1.45
CA ASP A 250 2.52 2.97 -0.69
C ASP A 250 3.24 1.63 -0.49
N LEU A 251 4.39 1.70 0.17
CA LEU A 251 5.21 0.53 0.49
C LEU A 251 4.77 -0.11 1.82
N GLU A 252 3.50 -0.01 2.21
CA GLU A 252 3.03 -0.58 3.48
C GLU A 252 3.05 -2.12 3.49
N TRP A 253 3.14 -2.74 2.30
CA TRP A 253 3.20 -4.19 2.06
C TRP A 253 4.57 -4.71 1.65
N VAL A 254 5.59 -3.85 1.70
CA VAL A 254 6.97 -4.20 1.33
C VAL A 254 7.48 -5.36 2.19
N ARG A 255 8.09 -6.34 1.53
CA ARG A 255 8.56 -7.57 2.20
C ARG A 255 9.60 -8.30 1.35
N PHE A 256 10.27 -9.27 1.96
CA PHE A 256 11.18 -10.15 1.23
C PHE A 256 10.38 -11.16 0.41
N ALA A 257 10.66 -11.20 -0.89
CA ALA A 257 10.13 -12.19 -1.82
C ALA A 257 10.93 -12.17 -3.13
N PRO A 258 10.77 -13.20 -3.99
CA PRO A 258 11.28 -13.14 -5.35
C PRO A 258 10.68 -11.97 -6.15
N PRO A 259 11.49 -11.21 -6.92
CA PRO A 259 11.03 -10.10 -7.77
C PRO A 259 9.84 -10.37 -8.69
N TRP A 260 9.69 -11.62 -9.13
CA TRP A 260 8.60 -12.00 -10.04
C TRP A 260 7.21 -11.90 -9.39
N VAL A 261 7.13 -11.87 -8.05
CA VAL A 261 5.87 -11.72 -7.33
C VAL A 261 5.20 -10.38 -7.63
N ASP A 262 5.97 -9.29 -7.72
CA ASP A 262 5.44 -7.97 -8.12
C ASP A 262 4.93 -7.99 -9.58
N LEU A 263 5.56 -8.77 -10.46
CA LEU A 263 5.12 -8.93 -11.85
C LEU A 263 3.83 -9.75 -11.93
N ALA A 264 3.70 -10.82 -11.15
CA ALA A 264 2.48 -11.61 -11.06
C ALA A 264 1.31 -10.74 -10.58
N ARG A 265 1.55 -9.89 -9.56
CA ARG A 265 0.53 -8.96 -9.07
C ARG A 265 0.08 -7.95 -10.14
N LEU A 266 0.99 -7.42 -10.95
CA LEU A 266 0.63 -6.57 -12.09
C LEU A 266 -0.22 -7.32 -13.13
N GLN A 267 0.14 -8.57 -13.44
CA GLN A 267 -0.58 -9.41 -14.39
C GLN A 267 -1.99 -9.71 -13.90
N GLU A 268 -2.17 -10.09 -12.64
CA GLU A 268 -3.49 -10.36 -12.04
C GLU A 268 -4.43 -9.16 -12.14
N ASN A 269 -3.92 -7.95 -11.90
CA ASN A 269 -4.73 -6.74 -12.05
C ASN A 269 -5.09 -6.49 -13.52
N ALA A 270 -4.17 -6.73 -14.46
CA ALA A 270 -4.45 -6.61 -15.89
C ALA A 270 -5.50 -7.63 -16.37
N ASP A 271 -5.39 -8.88 -15.93
CA ASP A 271 -6.36 -9.95 -16.25
C ASP A 271 -7.75 -9.63 -15.65
N ALA A 272 -7.78 -9.06 -14.43
CA ALA A 272 -9.02 -8.61 -13.81
C ALA A 272 -9.66 -7.45 -14.57
N ASP A 273 -8.87 -6.47 -15.01
CA ASP A 273 -9.35 -5.35 -15.83
C ASP A 273 -9.91 -5.86 -17.17
N GLU A 274 -9.22 -6.80 -17.83
CA GLU A 274 -9.70 -7.45 -19.06
C GLU A 274 -11.03 -8.19 -18.84
N ALA A 275 -11.13 -8.99 -17.78
CA ALA A 275 -12.35 -9.71 -17.43
C ALA A 275 -13.53 -8.78 -17.13
N LEU A 276 -13.27 -7.56 -16.65
CA LEU A 276 -14.27 -6.53 -16.38
C LEU A 276 -14.56 -5.63 -17.61
N GLY A 277 -13.86 -5.83 -18.73
CA GLY A 277 -13.98 -4.98 -19.92
C GLY A 277 -13.44 -3.56 -19.71
N LEU A 278 -12.56 -3.38 -18.72
CA LEU A 278 -11.90 -2.12 -18.36
C LEU A 278 -10.51 -2.00 -19.01
N ASP A 279 -10.11 -2.95 -19.84
CA ASP A 279 -8.80 -2.95 -20.45
C ASP A 279 -8.57 -1.70 -21.32
N ALA A 280 -7.72 -0.81 -20.79
CA ALA A 280 -7.29 0.41 -21.45
C ALA A 280 -6.38 0.17 -22.67
N HIS A 281 -6.08 -1.09 -23.00
CA HIS A 281 -5.29 -1.50 -24.15
C HIS A 281 -6.13 -1.81 -25.41
N VAL A 282 -7.47 -1.86 -25.32
CA VAL A 282 -8.34 -2.32 -26.43
C VAL A 282 -8.46 -1.31 -27.59
N GLU A 283 -8.22 -0.02 -27.40
CA GLU A 283 -8.43 0.99 -28.45
C GLU A 283 -7.15 1.61 -29.05
N PHE A 284 -6.23 0.83 -29.62
CA PHE A 284 -5.23 1.39 -30.57
C PHE A 284 -4.73 0.35 -31.59
N MET A 285 -5.66 -0.31 -32.31
CA MET A 285 -5.37 -0.89 -33.63
C MET A 285 -5.63 0.13 -34.74
#